data_AF-A0A2V8FH87-F1
#
_entry.id   AF-A0A2V8FH87-F1
#
_cell.length_a   1.000
_cell.length_b   1.000
_cell.length_c   1.000
_cell.angle_alpha   90.00
_cell.angle_beta   90.00
_cell.angle_gamma   90.00
#
_symmetry.space_group_name_H-M   'P 1'
#
loop_
_entity.id
_entity.type
_entity.pdbx_description
1 polymer ?
#
loop_
_entity_poly.entity_id
_entity_poly.type
_entity_poly.pdbx_seq_one_letter_code
_entity_poly.pdbx_strand_id
1 'polypeptide(L)' 'MQPIQANGKPPIFISHGTEDQTMPIDVTSRKFVPRLKALGYEVTYREYQGRHQLPPEILREAIEWMSK' A
#
# COMPACT_ATOMS: atom_id res chain seq x y z
N MET A 1 -20.63 10.83 -9.54
CA MET A 1 -19.82 11.68 -8.63
C MET A 1 -18.46 11.88 -9.27
N GLN A 2 -17.93 13.10 -9.33
CA GLN A 2 -16.55 13.34 -9.79
C GLN A 2 -15.59 13.05 -8.62
N PRO A 3 -14.45 12.37 -8.85
CA PRO A 3 -13.43 12.20 -7.82
C PRO A 3 -12.96 13.57 -7.33
N ILE A 4 -12.72 13.68 -6.03
CA ILE A 4 -12.10 14.86 -5.44
C ILE A 4 -10.73 15.05 -6.09
N GLN A 5 -10.37 16.29 -6.44
CA GLN A 5 -9.07 16.58 -7.02
C GLN A 5 -7.96 16.19 -6.03
N ALA A 6 -6.95 15.47 -6.51
CA ALA A 6 -5.79 15.12 -5.71
C ALA A 6 -5.00 16.39 -5.34
N ASN A 7 -4.72 16.56 -4.04
CA ASN A 7 -3.95 17.69 -3.52
C ASN A 7 -2.72 17.18 -2.74
N GLY A 8 -1.54 17.75 -3.02
CA GLY A 8 -0.28 17.37 -2.39
C GLY A 8 0.30 16.02 -2.83
N LYS A 9 1.43 15.66 -2.21
CA LYS A 9 2.19 14.41 -2.40
C LYS A 9 2.64 13.84 -1.06
N PRO A 10 1.71 13.44 -0.17
CA PRO A 10 2.11 12.79 1.07
C PRO A 10 2.89 11.50 0.75
N PRO A 11 3.85 11.11 1.59
CA PRO A 11 4.41 9.78 1.53
C PRO A 11 3.31 8.75 1.83
N ILE A 12 3.39 7.58 1.20
CA ILE A 12 2.37 6.53 1.28
C ILE A 12 3.03 5.22 1.71
N PHE A 13 2.45 4.53 2.69
CA PHE A 13 2.79 3.16 3.04
C PHE A 13 1.69 2.20 2.57
N ILE A 14 2.08 1.14 1.88
CA ILE A 14 1.19 0.06 1.46
C ILE A 14 1.83 -1.27 1.86
N SER A 15 1.05 -2.16 2.46
CA SER A 15 1.41 -3.56 2.64
C SER A 15 0.37 -4.48 1.98
N HIS A 16 0.76 -5.67 1.55
CA HIS A 16 -0.16 -6.59 0.88
C HIS A 16 0.28 -8.06 1.02
N GLY A 17 -0.67 -8.94 1.36
CA GLY A 17 -0.44 -10.38 1.48
C GLY A 17 -0.43 -11.06 0.11
N THR A 18 0.63 -11.80 -0.22
CA THR A 18 0.77 -12.42 -1.55
C THR A 18 -0.27 -13.50 -1.87
N GLU A 19 -0.97 -14.00 -0.85
CA GLU A 19 -2.01 -15.03 -0.95
C GLU A 19 -3.41 -14.46 -0.61
N ASP A 20 -3.58 -13.14 -0.66
CA ASP A 20 -4.86 -12.48 -0.42
C ASP A 20 -5.89 -12.85 -1.50
N GLN A 21 -6.92 -13.61 -1.12
CA GLN A 21 -8.02 -14.01 -2.02
C GLN A 21 -9.19 -13.02 -1.99
N THR A 22 -9.28 -12.17 -0.97
CA THR A 22 -10.33 -11.13 -0.85
C THR A 22 -9.98 -9.94 -1.73
N MET A 23 -8.71 -9.56 -1.75
CA MET A 23 -8.15 -8.49 -2.58
C MET A 23 -6.93 -9.01 -3.32
N PRO A 24 -7.08 -9.74 -4.44
CA PRO A 24 -5.93 -10.32 -5.14
C PRO A 24 -4.86 -9.28 -5.49
N ILE A 25 -3.62 -9.56 -5.09
CA ILE A 25 -2.49 -8.62 -5.17
C ILE A 25 -2.22 -8.12 -6.59
N ASP A 26 -2.39 -8.99 -7.59
CA ASP A 26 -2.12 -8.71 -9.01
C ASP A 26 -3.12 -7.73 -9.65
N VAL A 27 -4.33 -7.61 -9.09
CA VAL A 27 -5.33 -6.63 -9.55
C VAL A 27 -5.44 -5.42 -8.64
N THR A 28 -4.73 -5.42 -7.52
CA THR A 28 -4.74 -4.35 -6.52
C THR A 28 -3.36 -3.72 -6.36
N SER A 29 -2.60 -4.03 -5.32
CA SER A 29 -1.36 -3.33 -4.97
C SER A 29 -0.32 -3.36 -6.09
N ARG A 30 -0.18 -4.46 -6.84
CA ARG A 30 0.73 -4.51 -8.00
C ARG A 30 0.27 -3.67 -9.19
N LYS A 31 -0.98 -3.19 -9.22
CA LYS A 31 -1.46 -2.17 -10.18
C LYS A 31 -1.39 -0.75 -9.60
N PHE A 32 -1.79 -0.56 -8.35
CA PHE A 32 -1.88 0.76 -7.74
C PHE A 32 -0.51 1.33 -7.37
N VAL A 33 0.40 0.51 -6.85
CA VAL A 33 1.74 0.97 -6.44
C VAL A 33 2.53 1.53 -7.61
N PRO A 34 2.65 0.86 -8.78
CA PRO A 34 3.32 1.45 -9.94
C PRO A 34 2.65 2.73 -10.42
N ARG A 35 1.31 2.79 -10.41
CA ARG A 35 0.57 3.99 -10.81
C ARG A 35 0.83 5.17 -9.86
N LEU A 36 0.84 4.95 -8.55
CA LEU A 36 1.16 5.99 -7.56
C LEU A 36 2.60 6.48 -7.73
N LYS A 37 3.56 5.56 -7.91
CA LYS A 37 4.95 5.94 -8.20
C LYS A 37 5.09 6.74 -9.49
N ALA A 38 4.41 6.32 -10.56
CA ALA A 38 4.39 7.05 -11.84
C ALA A 38 3.75 8.45 -11.72
N LEU A 39 2.81 8.63 -10.80
CA LEU A 39 2.24 9.93 -10.46
C LEU A 39 3.16 10.76 -9.55
N GLY A 40 4.32 10.27 -9.14
CA GLY A 40 5.31 11.00 -8.33
C GLY A 40 5.06 10.96 -6.83
N TYR A 41 4.29 9.99 -6.32
CA TYR A 41 4.19 9.76 -4.87
C TYR A 41 5.40 8.97 -4.37
N GLU A 42 5.89 9.31 -3.17
CA GLU A 42 6.84 8.46 -2.44
C GLU A 42 6.07 7.30 -1.82
N VAL A 43 6.31 6.08 -2.29
CA VAL A 43 5.58 4.89 -1.85
C VAL A 43 6.52 3.86 -1.23
N THR A 44 6.37 3.63 0.06
CA THR A 44 6.93 2.47 0.77
C THR A 44 5.99 1.29 0.59
N TYR A 45 6.44 0.24 -0.10
CA TYR A 45 5.62 -0.94 -0.39
C TYR A 45 6.23 -2.20 0.23
N ARG A 46 5.39 -3.01 0.89
CA ARG A 46 5.75 -4.30 1.49
C ARG A 46 4.81 -5.40 1.02
N GLU A 47 5.38 -6.46 0.47
CA GLU A 47 4.67 -7.73 0.30
C GLU A 47 5.05 -8.65 1.45
N TYR A 48 4.09 -9.43 1.94
CA TYR A 48 4.35 -10.46 2.95
C TYR A 48 3.66 -11.76 2.53
N GLN A 49 4.21 -12.89 2.98
CA GLN A 49 3.56 -14.17 2.79
C GLN A 49 2.35 -14.26 3.72
N GLY A 50 1.14 -14.34 3.14
CA GLY A 50 -0.09 -14.39 3.92
C GLY A 50 -1.31 -13.98 3.12
N ARG A 51 -2.49 -14.21 3.71
CA ARG A 51 -3.80 -13.87 3.15
C ARG A 51 -4.20 -12.42 3.52
N HIS A 52 -5.50 -12.14 3.52
CA HIS A 52 -6.09 -10.85 3.93
C HIS A 52 -5.99 -10.61 5.45
N GLN A 53 -4.79 -10.33 5.96
CA GLN A 53 -4.52 -10.10 7.39
C GLN A 53 -3.45 -9.04 7.58
N LEU A 54 -3.25 -8.54 8.81
CA LEU A 54 -2.15 -7.63 9.11
C LEU A 54 -1.17 -8.31 10.08
N PRO A 55 -0.03 -8.85 9.61
CA PRO A 55 0.96 -9.47 10.48
C PRO A 55 1.57 -8.47 11.47
N PRO A 56 1.89 -8.88 12.71
CA PRO A 56 2.45 -7.97 13.74
C PRO A 56 3.70 -7.21 13.30
N GLU A 57 4.58 -7.84 12.52
CA GLU A 57 5.80 -7.23 12.00
C GLU A 57 5.51 -6.11 11.00
N ILE A 58 4.50 -6.29 10.14
CA ILE A 58 4.05 -5.27 9.19
C ILE A 58 3.36 -4.13 9.92
N LEU A 59 2.54 -4.43 10.94
CA LEU A 59 1.92 -3.41 11.78
C LEU A 59 2.99 -2.55 12.47
N ARG A 60 4.00 -3.20 13.06
CA ARG A 60 5.11 -2.49 13.71
C ARG A 60 5.84 -1.56 12.74
N GLU A 61 6.20 -2.06 11.56
CA GLU A 61 6.86 -1.23 10.54
C GLU A 61 5.99 -0.04 10.12
N ALA A 62 4.68 -0.25 9.93
CA ALA A 62 3.76 0.81 9.55
C ALA A 62 3.67 1.92 10.60
N ILE A 63 3.66 1.57 11.89
CA ILE A 63 3.65 2.54 13.00
C ILE A 63 4.98 3.29 13.09
N GLU A 64 6.10 2.58 12.92
CA GLU A 64 7.43 3.21 12.88
C GLU A 64 7.58 4.16 11.69
N TRP A 65 7.04 3.79 10.53
CA TRP A 65 7.01 4.64 9.33
C TRP A 65 6.15 5.89 9.55
N MET A 66 4.98 5.76 10.19
CA MET A 66 4.07 6.88 10.45
C MET A 66 4.61 7.87 11.48
N SER A 67 5.45 7.40 12.41
CA SER A 67 6.02 8.22 13.49
C SER A 67 7.25 9.03 13.06
N LYS A 68 7.63 8.98 11.79
CA LYS A 68 8.70 9.78 11.18
C LYS A 68 8.11 11.03 10.53
#